data_AF-A0A4R8RWD2-F1
#
_entry.id   AF-A0A4R8RWD2-F1
#
_cell.length_a   1.000
_cell.length_b   1.000
_cell.length_c   1.000
_cell.angle_alpha   90.00
_cell.angle_beta   90.00
_cell.angle_gamma   90.00
#
_symmetry.space_group_name_H-M   'P 1'
#
loop_
_entity.id
_entity.type
_entity.pdbx_description
1 polymer ?
#
loop_
_entity_poly.entity_id
_entity_poly.type
_entity_poly.pdbx_seq_one_letter_code
_entity_poly.pdbx_strand_id
1 'polypeptide(L)'
;MSYSHDDEEHRDWVLQLSTRLRSNGVDVCLDRWNVSLGGNLAHYMERAANQKYRVIAVVSENFSRKCDEREGGAGFESQMLSARLYADLDSKAVIPVIRNNPHNPPVLPAFLAGRMYEDFRNDASQEGAYERLLREIHGVPVDAAPPLGLNPLEGRTAIEARLAIRNSPERWHSPAVYGDVEFVYSQNSGKYGLGSGSSQFTLDVGRRGLGTVYVLNDPGDIANVAVINRARERTELLADVSEFDLSSRIVDAGAGDAVVLHNRNGFWALVYITKVHAREALNRELVINFRFQIQLDRTPDFSGFKFPDADVTG
;
A
#
# COMPACT_ATOMS: atom_id res chain seq x y z
N MET A 1 -20.01 11.28 9.35
CA MET A 1 -19.98 9.82 9.57
C MET A 1 -21.41 9.32 9.48
N SER A 2 -21.69 8.30 8.67
CA SER A 2 -23.02 7.67 8.61
C SER A 2 -22.93 6.29 9.23
N TYR A 3 -23.74 5.99 10.24
CA TYR A 3 -23.70 4.72 10.97
C TYR A 3 -25.05 4.45 11.63
N SER A 4 -25.35 3.19 11.96
CA SER A 4 -26.56 2.84 12.68
C SER A 4 -26.30 2.85 14.20
N HIS A 5 -27.30 3.32 14.94
CA HIS A 5 -27.31 3.27 16.40
C HIS A 5 -27.65 1.84 16.85
N ASP A 6 -26.67 0.93 16.75
CA ASP A 6 -26.86 -0.49 17.04
C ASP A 6 -26.73 -0.79 18.54
N ASP A 7 -25.50 -0.71 19.05
CA ASP A 7 -25.16 -0.91 20.46
C ASP A 7 -24.16 0.16 20.92
N GLU A 8 -23.91 0.23 22.24
CA GLU A 8 -23.00 1.23 22.82
C GLU A 8 -21.54 1.03 22.36
N GLU A 9 -21.11 -0.23 22.23
CA GLU A 9 -19.77 -0.60 21.78
C GLU A 9 -19.49 -0.11 20.35
N HIS A 10 -20.46 -0.28 19.44
CA HIS A 10 -20.42 0.22 18.07
C HIS A 10 -20.33 1.74 18.03
N ARG A 11 -21.13 2.43 18.86
CA ARG A 11 -21.12 3.89 18.94
C ARG A 11 -19.79 4.42 19.44
N ASP A 12 -19.18 3.75 20.40
CA ASP A 12 -17.89 4.13 20.96
C ASP A 12 -16.75 3.81 19.99
N TRP A 13 -16.84 2.71 19.24
CA TRP A 13 -15.91 2.42 18.15
C TRP A 13 -15.96 3.48 17.04
N VAL A 14 -17.16 3.89 16.62
CA VAL A 14 -17.33 4.98 15.62
C VAL A 14 -16.77 6.30 16.15
N LEU A 15 -16.98 6.60 17.43
CA LEU A 15 -16.40 7.79 18.08
C LEU A 15 -14.86 7.72 18.12
N GLN A 16 -14.29 6.56 18.45
CA GLN A 16 -12.85 6.35 18.46
C GLN A 16 -12.25 6.52 17.05
N LEU A 17 -12.84 5.90 16.03
CA LEU A 17 -12.44 6.06 14.64
C LEU A 17 -12.48 7.54 14.22
N SER A 18 -13.59 8.24 14.52
CA SER A 18 -13.76 9.66 14.21
C SER A 18 -12.71 10.53 14.90
N THR A 19 -12.39 10.23 16.16
CA THR A 19 -11.38 10.96 16.93
C THR A 19 -9.99 10.75 16.35
N ARG A 20 -9.64 9.50 16.00
CA ARG A 20 -8.37 9.17 15.34
C ARG A 20 -8.24 9.88 13.99
N LEU A 21 -9.29 9.86 13.15
CA LEU A 21 -9.30 10.60 11.88
C LEU A 21 -9.04 12.10 12.08
N ARG A 22 -9.68 12.74 13.06
CA ARG A 22 -9.41 14.16 13.40
C ARG A 22 -7.97 14.40 13.84
N SER A 23 -7.40 13.50 14.66
CA SER A 23 -6.00 13.59 15.07
C SER A 23 -5.01 13.48 13.90
N ASN A 24 -5.44 12.84 12.81
CA ASN A 24 -4.68 12.70 11.57
C ASN A 24 -5.11 13.68 10.46
N GLY A 25 -5.68 14.84 10.85
CA GLY A 25 -5.91 15.97 9.93
C GLY A 25 -7.17 15.88 9.08
N VAL A 26 -8.11 14.98 9.38
CA VAL A 26 -9.39 14.87 8.67
C VAL A 26 -10.48 15.63 9.44
N ASP A 27 -11.17 16.58 8.80
CA ASP A 27 -12.32 17.27 9.43
C ASP A 27 -13.56 16.37 9.43
N VAL A 28 -13.75 15.62 10.52
CA VAL A 28 -14.89 14.71 10.68
C VAL A 28 -16.08 15.44 11.29
N CYS A 29 -17.22 15.35 10.61
CA CYS A 29 -18.55 15.69 11.16
C CYS A 29 -19.20 14.43 11.75
N LEU A 30 -19.54 14.49 13.05
CA LEU A 30 -20.20 13.42 13.79
C LEU A 30 -21.41 14.00 14.52
N ASP A 31 -22.54 13.28 14.47
CA ASP A 31 -23.78 13.67 15.15
C ASP A 31 -23.56 14.00 16.64
N ARG A 32 -22.79 13.18 17.37
CA ARG A 32 -22.41 13.38 18.78
C ARG A 32 -21.68 14.70 19.07
N TRP A 33 -20.97 15.27 18.10
CA TRP A 33 -20.22 16.52 18.27
C TRP A 33 -20.95 17.74 17.71
N ASN A 34 -21.74 17.54 16.66
CA ASN A 34 -22.29 18.61 15.84
C ASN A 34 -23.77 18.89 16.09
N VAL A 35 -24.49 18.06 16.85
CA VAL A 35 -25.89 18.27 17.20
C VAL A 35 -25.99 18.81 18.62
N SER A 36 -26.30 20.10 18.76
CA SER A 36 -26.69 20.71 20.05
C SER A 36 -28.15 20.38 20.37
N LEU A 37 -28.55 20.47 21.64
CA LEU A 37 -29.96 20.41 22.03
C LEU A 37 -30.76 21.50 21.26
N GLY A 38 -31.83 21.11 20.57
CA GLY A 38 -32.58 22.00 19.66
C GLY A 38 -31.94 22.25 18.29
N GLY A 39 -30.80 21.61 18.00
CA GLY A 39 -30.10 21.70 16.73
C GLY A 39 -30.85 20.98 15.61
N ASN A 40 -30.88 21.59 14.43
CA ASN A 40 -31.54 21.02 13.26
C ASN A 40 -30.60 20.04 12.56
N LEU A 41 -31.01 18.76 12.48
CA LEU A 41 -30.33 17.72 11.68
C LEU A 41 -30.09 18.20 10.23
N ALA A 42 -30.93 19.12 9.72
CA ALA A 42 -30.79 19.71 8.39
C ALA A 42 -29.43 20.38 8.11
N HIS A 43 -28.75 20.97 9.10
CA HIS A 43 -27.44 21.60 8.88
C HIS A 43 -26.31 20.57 8.68
N TYR A 44 -26.41 19.42 9.36
CA TYR A 44 -25.54 18.27 9.10
C TYR A 44 -25.78 17.72 7.69
N MET A 45 -27.04 17.71 7.25
CA MET A 45 -27.43 17.26 5.92
C MET A 45 -26.98 18.19 4.81
N GLU A 46 -27.01 19.51 5.00
CA GLU A 46 -26.52 20.47 4.01
C GLU A 46 -25.01 20.30 3.76
N ARG A 47 -24.25 19.99 4.82
CA ARG A 47 -22.83 19.60 4.70
C ARG A 47 -22.64 18.25 4.03
N ALA A 48 -23.47 17.26 4.34
CA ALA A 48 -23.42 15.94 3.71
C ALA A 48 -23.86 15.96 2.23
N ALA A 49 -24.66 16.94 1.81
CA ALA A 49 -25.03 17.19 0.42
C ALA A 49 -23.95 17.95 -0.35
N ASN A 50 -23.03 18.63 0.34
CA ASN A 50 -21.95 19.36 -0.29
C ASN A 50 -20.91 18.39 -0.89
N GLN A 51 -20.64 18.55 -2.18
CA GLN A 51 -19.73 17.69 -2.95
C GLN A 51 -18.29 17.68 -2.42
N LYS A 52 -17.88 18.70 -1.67
CA LYS A 52 -16.55 18.76 -1.05
C LYS A 52 -16.33 17.72 0.05
N TYR A 53 -17.40 17.19 0.65
CA TYR A 53 -17.31 16.20 1.71
C TYR A 53 -17.57 14.80 1.19
N ARG A 54 -16.75 13.84 1.62
CA ARG A 54 -17.01 12.40 1.46
C ARG A 54 -17.74 11.88 2.71
N VAL A 55 -18.57 10.86 2.54
CA VAL A 55 -19.29 10.20 3.61
C VAL A 55 -18.68 8.83 3.88
N ILE A 56 -18.13 8.65 5.07
CA ILE A 56 -17.77 7.33 5.58
C ILE A 56 -19.05 6.67 6.10
N ALA A 57 -19.47 5.58 5.46
CA ALA A 57 -20.63 4.79 5.86
C ALA A 57 -20.14 3.54 6.61
N VAL A 58 -20.41 3.46 7.91
CA VAL A 58 -20.10 2.30 8.74
C VAL A 58 -21.24 1.30 8.59
N VAL A 59 -20.98 0.23 7.86
CA VAL A 59 -21.97 -0.75 7.41
C VAL A 59 -21.94 -1.97 8.33
N SER A 60 -22.82 -1.96 9.31
CA SER A 60 -23.20 -3.14 10.09
C SER A 60 -24.34 -3.91 9.41
N GLU A 61 -24.63 -5.11 9.92
CA GLU A 61 -25.80 -5.87 9.46
C GLU A 61 -27.11 -5.08 9.66
N ASN A 62 -27.25 -4.43 10.81
CA ASN A 62 -28.41 -3.59 11.13
C ASN A 62 -28.48 -2.34 10.25
N PHE A 63 -27.34 -1.73 9.91
CA PHE A 63 -27.29 -0.63 8.95
C PHE A 63 -27.88 -1.06 7.62
N SER A 64 -27.42 -2.20 7.08
CA SER A 64 -27.90 -2.74 5.80
C SER A 64 -29.40 -3.01 5.81
N ARG A 65 -29.89 -3.68 6.87
CA ARG A 65 -31.33 -3.96 7.02
C ARG A 65 -32.16 -2.68 7.04
N LYS A 66 -31.75 -1.67 7.84
CA LYS A 66 -32.45 -0.37 7.93
C LYS A 66 -32.49 0.37 6.59
N CYS A 67 -31.41 0.30 5.81
CA CYS A 67 -31.35 0.92 4.48
C CYS A 67 -32.34 0.29 3.50
N ASP A 68 -32.41 -1.04 3.47
CA ASP A 68 -33.22 -1.76 2.48
C ASP A 68 -34.71 -1.80 2.87
N GLU A 69 -35.03 -1.97 4.15
CA GLU A 69 -36.42 -2.06 4.65
C GLU A 69 -37.08 -0.69 4.84
N ARG A 70 -36.31 0.41 4.78
CA ARG A 70 -36.79 1.79 4.99
C ARG A 70 -37.46 2.01 6.36
N GLU A 71 -37.14 1.21 7.36
CA GLU A 71 -37.71 1.31 8.71
C GLU A 71 -36.97 2.30 9.61
N GLY A 72 -37.74 3.15 10.32
CA GLY A 72 -37.23 4.16 11.25
C GLY A 72 -36.55 5.35 10.56
N GLY A 73 -36.30 6.43 11.31
CA GLY A 73 -35.71 7.69 10.78
C GLY A 73 -34.36 7.56 10.04
N ALA A 74 -33.75 6.37 10.01
CA ALA A 74 -32.59 6.00 9.17
C ALA A 74 -32.91 5.96 7.66
N GLY A 75 -34.20 5.92 7.28
CA GLY A 75 -34.63 5.95 5.89
C GLY A 75 -34.20 7.23 5.16
N PHE A 76 -34.11 8.36 5.85
CA PHE A 76 -33.79 9.65 5.21
C PHE A 76 -32.29 9.80 4.87
N GLU A 77 -31.40 9.39 5.78
CA GLU A 77 -29.95 9.41 5.52
C GLU A 77 -29.57 8.41 4.42
N SER A 78 -30.18 7.22 4.45
CA SER A 78 -30.01 6.19 3.41
C SER A 78 -30.52 6.66 2.05
N GLN A 79 -31.66 7.36 2.01
CA GLN A 79 -32.19 8.00 0.80
C GLN A 79 -31.26 9.09 0.26
N MET A 80 -30.65 9.89 1.12
CA MET A 80 -29.68 10.90 0.68
C MET A 80 -28.43 10.26 0.10
N LEU A 81 -27.87 9.24 0.74
CA LEU A 81 -26.66 8.55 0.25
C LEU A 81 -26.91 7.85 -1.07
N SER A 82 -28.02 7.11 -1.17
CA SER A 82 -28.45 6.49 -2.42
C SER A 82 -28.71 7.53 -3.51
N ALA A 83 -29.44 8.61 -3.24
CA ALA A 83 -29.67 9.69 -4.20
C ALA A 83 -28.36 10.33 -4.68
N ARG A 84 -27.39 10.54 -3.79
CA ARG A 84 -26.08 11.10 -4.13
C ARG A 84 -25.26 10.16 -5.02
N LEU A 85 -25.36 8.85 -4.81
CA LEU A 85 -24.69 7.82 -5.64
C LEU A 85 -25.44 7.53 -6.95
N TYR A 86 -26.77 7.68 -6.98
CA TYR A 86 -27.56 7.55 -8.21
C TYR A 86 -27.45 8.77 -9.12
N ALA A 87 -27.26 9.97 -8.55
CA ALA A 87 -27.02 11.19 -9.32
C ALA A 87 -25.69 11.15 -10.10
N ASP A 88 -24.70 10.42 -9.59
CA ASP A 88 -23.41 10.21 -10.22
C ASP A 88 -22.90 8.79 -9.90
N LEU A 89 -23.03 7.88 -10.87
CA LEU A 89 -22.66 6.48 -10.71
C LEU A 89 -21.15 6.29 -10.50
N ASP A 90 -20.31 7.21 -10.95
CA ASP A 90 -18.85 7.16 -10.73
C ASP A 90 -18.41 7.88 -9.45
N SER A 91 -19.39 8.39 -8.69
CA SER A 91 -19.14 9.13 -7.47
C SER A 91 -18.38 8.32 -6.42
N LYS A 92 -17.23 8.85 -6.02
CA LYS A 92 -16.43 8.38 -4.87
C LYS A 92 -16.86 9.05 -3.56
N ALA A 93 -18.07 9.63 -3.54
CA ALA A 93 -18.57 10.38 -2.40
C ALA A 93 -18.81 9.53 -1.16
N VAL A 94 -19.04 8.22 -1.29
CA VAL A 94 -19.29 7.33 -0.17
C VAL A 94 -18.17 6.29 -0.06
N ILE A 95 -17.60 6.16 1.14
CA ILE A 95 -16.59 5.14 1.47
C ILE A 95 -17.24 4.16 2.44
N PRO A 96 -17.55 2.92 2.02
CA PRO A 96 -18.07 1.90 2.91
C PRO A 96 -16.97 1.34 3.81
N VAL A 97 -17.26 1.24 5.11
CA VAL A 97 -16.41 0.64 6.14
C VAL A 97 -17.20 -0.46 6.82
N ILE A 98 -16.71 -1.69 6.82
CA ILE A 98 -17.43 -2.85 7.37
C ILE A 98 -17.06 -3.05 8.84
N ARG A 99 -18.06 -2.99 9.73
CA ARG A 99 -17.93 -3.30 11.16
C ARG A 99 -19.25 -3.91 11.65
N ASN A 100 -19.19 -4.88 12.57
CA ASN A 100 -20.38 -5.58 13.09
C ASN A 100 -21.26 -6.18 11.97
N ASN A 101 -20.63 -6.81 10.98
CA ASN A 101 -21.28 -7.47 9.84
C ASN A 101 -20.70 -8.87 9.66
N PRO A 102 -21.28 -9.90 10.29
CA PRO A 102 -20.64 -11.20 10.47
C PRO A 102 -20.54 -12.04 9.19
N HIS A 103 -21.28 -11.71 8.14
CA HIS A 103 -21.36 -12.52 6.91
C HIS A 103 -20.12 -12.38 6.01
N ASN A 104 -19.77 -13.43 5.27
CA ASN A 104 -18.73 -13.38 4.24
C ASN A 104 -19.27 -13.92 2.91
N PRO A 105 -19.53 -13.07 1.89
CA PRO A 105 -19.32 -11.62 1.86
C PRO A 105 -20.26 -10.85 2.82
N PRO A 106 -19.89 -9.62 3.24
CA PRO A 106 -20.72 -8.81 4.12
C PRO A 106 -22.05 -8.43 3.47
N VAL A 107 -23.09 -8.26 4.28
CA VAL A 107 -24.41 -7.79 3.82
C VAL A 107 -24.32 -6.29 3.57
N LEU A 108 -24.48 -5.86 2.33
CA LEU A 108 -24.43 -4.44 1.93
C LEU A 108 -25.82 -3.99 1.47
N PRO A 109 -26.21 -2.72 1.72
CA PRO A 109 -27.39 -2.14 1.09
C PRO A 109 -27.29 -2.20 -0.43
N ALA A 110 -28.44 -2.27 -1.12
CA ALA A 110 -28.47 -2.38 -2.58
C ALA A 110 -27.69 -1.26 -3.31
N PHE A 111 -27.68 -0.03 -2.76
CA PHE A 111 -26.99 1.12 -3.36
C PHE A 111 -25.45 1.08 -3.21
N LEU A 112 -24.92 0.23 -2.32
CA LEU A 112 -23.47 -0.02 -2.16
C LEU A 112 -23.03 -1.32 -2.83
N ALA A 113 -23.94 -2.07 -3.46
CA ALA A 113 -23.60 -3.29 -4.16
C ALA A 113 -22.56 -3.02 -5.26
N GLY A 114 -21.50 -3.83 -5.30
CA GLY A 114 -20.40 -3.71 -6.28
C GLY A 114 -19.38 -2.60 -5.99
N ARG A 115 -19.52 -1.83 -4.90
CA ARG A 115 -18.52 -0.84 -4.46
C ARG A 115 -17.42 -1.53 -3.64
N MET A 116 -16.20 -1.02 -3.76
CA MET A 116 -15.12 -1.40 -2.85
C MET A 116 -15.38 -0.85 -1.44
N TYR A 117 -14.90 -1.57 -0.44
CA TYR A 117 -15.05 -1.25 0.98
C TYR A 117 -13.77 -1.58 1.74
N GLU A 118 -13.56 -0.91 2.88
CA GLU A 118 -12.52 -1.30 3.83
C GLU A 118 -13.12 -2.15 4.95
N ASP A 119 -12.45 -3.25 5.29
CA ASP A 119 -12.93 -4.22 6.27
C ASP A 119 -12.24 -4.03 7.63
N PHE A 120 -13.02 -3.68 8.65
CA PHE A 120 -12.58 -3.45 10.03
C PHE A 120 -13.12 -4.51 11.00
N ARG A 121 -13.55 -5.67 10.50
CA ARG A 121 -14.11 -6.74 11.35
C ARG A 121 -13.04 -7.52 12.12
N ASN A 122 -11.83 -7.64 11.56
CA ASN A 122 -10.72 -8.34 12.19
C ASN A 122 -9.78 -7.34 12.87
N ASP A 123 -9.74 -7.38 14.21
CA ASP A 123 -8.93 -6.48 15.03
C ASP A 123 -7.43 -6.61 14.73
N ALA A 124 -6.94 -7.80 14.35
CA ALA A 124 -5.53 -8.02 14.02
C ALA A 124 -5.09 -7.29 12.73
N SER A 125 -6.02 -7.05 11.80
CA SER A 125 -5.76 -6.32 10.55
C SER A 125 -6.29 -4.88 10.56
N GLN A 126 -6.83 -4.43 11.70
CA GLN A 126 -7.54 -3.15 11.80
C GLN A 126 -6.63 -1.96 11.53
N GLU A 127 -5.39 -1.99 12.00
CA GLU A 127 -4.44 -0.88 11.77
C GLU A 127 -4.08 -0.72 10.29
N GLY A 128 -3.88 -1.82 9.57
CA GLY A 128 -3.66 -1.78 8.12
C GLY A 128 -4.88 -1.25 7.35
N ALA A 129 -6.10 -1.60 7.78
CA ALA A 129 -7.34 -1.04 7.22
C ALA A 129 -7.49 0.46 7.53
N TYR A 130 -7.12 0.89 8.73
CA TYR A 130 -7.11 2.30 9.13
C TYR A 130 -6.17 3.12 8.27
N GLU A 131 -4.95 2.63 8.03
CA GLU A 131 -3.98 3.32 7.18
C GLU A 131 -4.49 3.49 5.74
N ARG A 132 -5.04 2.42 5.14
CA ARG A 132 -5.61 2.49 3.78
C ARG A 132 -6.77 3.48 3.68
N LEU A 133 -7.67 3.46 4.66
CA LEU A 133 -8.76 4.42 4.74
C LEU A 133 -8.24 5.87 4.83
N LEU A 134 -7.24 6.10 5.68
CA LEU A 134 -6.66 7.43 5.88
C LEU A 134 -5.96 7.94 4.60
N ARG A 135 -5.21 7.07 3.92
CA ARG A 135 -4.58 7.33 2.63
C ARG A 135 -5.59 7.71 1.55
N GLU A 136 -6.68 6.96 1.46
CA GLU A 136 -7.77 7.22 0.52
C GLU A 136 -8.44 8.58 0.80
N ILE A 137 -8.64 8.95 2.07
CA ILE A 137 -9.22 10.24 2.45
C ILE A 137 -8.27 11.41 2.08
N HIS A 138 -6.97 11.26 2.31
CA HIS A 138 -5.97 12.28 1.96
C HIS A 138 -5.57 12.30 0.48
N GLY A 139 -6.03 11.32 -0.32
CA GLY A 139 -5.67 11.20 -1.73
C GLY A 139 -4.22 10.77 -1.96
N VAL A 140 -3.63 10.02 -1.02
CA VAL A 140 -2.25 9.51 -1.09
C VAL A 140 -2.28 7.99 -1.30
N PRO A 141 -2.50 7.51 -2.53
CA PRO A 141 -2.58 6.07 -2.80
C PRO A 141 -1.28 5.36 -2.44
N VAL A 142 -1.38 4.10 -1.99
CA VAL A 142 -0.22 3.23 -1.78
C VAL A 142 0.43 2.93 -3.14
N ASP A 143 -0.39 2.48 -4.09
CA ASP A 143 0.01 2.19 -5.47
C ASP A 143 -0.48 3.29 -6.41
N ALA A 144 0.38 4.29 -6.64
CA ALA A 144 0.09 5.31 -7.63
C ALA A 144 0.34 4.77 -9.04
N ALA A 145 -0.61 4.97 -9.96
CA ALA A 145 -0.37 4.69 -11.37
C ALA A 145 0.85 5.51 -11.84
N PRO A 146 1.82 4.89 -12.55
CA PRO A 146 2.93 5.63 -13.10
C PRO A 146 2.43 6.67 -14.13
N PRO A 147 3.16 7.78 -14.33
CA PRO A 147 2.80 8.77 -15.33
C PRO A 147 2.76 8.13 -16.73
N LEU A 148 1.87 8.62 -17.58
CA LEU A 148 1.80 8.18 -18.97
C LEU A 148 3.13 8.49 -19.69
N GLY A 149 3.75 7.44 -20.23
CA GLY A 149 4.96 7.55 -21.05
C GLY A 149 4.66 8.07 -22.46
N LEU A 150 5.72 8.47 -23.17
CA LEU A 150 5.62 8.84 -24.58
C LEU A 150 5.35 7.61 -25.45
N ASN A 151 4.57 7.78 -26.53
CA ASN A 151 4.37 6.72 -27.52
C ASN A 151 5.69 6.39 -28.22
N PRO A 152 6.25 5.17 -28.06
CA PRO A 152 7.54 4.84 -28.62
C PRO A 152 7.52 4.67 -30.15
N LEU A 153 6.32 4.62 -30.77
CA LEU A 153 6.14 4.44 -32.22
C LEU A 153 6.00 5.77 -32.97
N GLU A 154 5.71 6.86 -32.27
CA GLU A 154 5.45 8.16 -32.89
C GLU A 154 6.74 8.91 -33.16
N GLY A 155 6.90 9.43 -34.39
CA GLY A 155 8.07 10.22 -34.78
C GLY A 155 9.41 9.46 -34.82
N ARG A 156 9.38 8.12 -34.75
CA ARG A 156 10.57 7.24 -34.76
C ARG A 156 10.52 6.25 -35.91
N THR A 157 11.69 5.83 -36.37
CA THR A 157 11.81 4.66 -37.25
C THR A 157 11.45 3.37 -36.50
N ALA A 158 11.10 2.31 -37.22
CA ALA A 158 10.78 1.01 -36.61
C ALA A 158 11.93 0.45 -35.77
N ILE A 159 13.18 0.72 -36.15
CA ILE A 159 14.37 0.28 -35.40
C ILE A 159 14.48 1.05 -34.07
N GLU A 160 14.36 2.37 -34.11
CA GLU A 160 14.42 3.23 -32.91
C GLU A 160 13.29 2.91 -31.93
N ALA A 161 12.07 2.70 -32.44
CA ALA A 161 10.93 2.27 -31.65
C ALA A 161 11.21 0.94 -30.93
N ARG A 162 11.71 -0.06 -31.67
CA ARG A 162 12.07 -1.36 -31.10
C ARG A 162 13.19 -1.26 -30.06
N LEU A 163 14.18 -0.40 -30.28
CA LEU A 163 15.26 -0.16 -29.32
C LEU A 163 14.73 0.51 -28.04
N ALA A 164 13.84 1.50 -28.17
CA ALA A 164 13.23 2.18 -27.04
C ALA A 164 12.41 1.21 -26.18
N ILE A 165 11.56 0.38 -26.79
CA ILE A 165 10.77 -0.63 -26.06
C ILE A 165 11.67 -1.65 -25.37
N ARG A 166 12.70 -2.15 -26.07
CA ARG A 166 13.58 -3.19 -25.52
C ARG A 166 14.45 -2.68 -24.37
N ASN A 167 14.88 -1.43 -24.45
CA ASN A 167 15.78 -0.80 -23.48
C ASN A 167 15.01 0.05 -22.44
N SER A 168 13.69 -0.08 -22.37
CA SER A 168 12.83 0.63 -21.42
C SER A 168 13.25 0.29 -19.99
N PRO A 169 13.55 1.28 -19.12
CA PRO A 169 13.89 1.05 -17.71
C PRO A 169 12.81 0.27 -16.94
N GLU A 170 11.55 0.38 -17.35
CA GLU A 170 10.38 -0.28 -16.75
C GLU A 170 10.44 -1.81 -16.86
N ARG A 171 11.29 -2.35 -17.75
CA ARG A 171 11.60 -3.79 -17.78
C ARG A 171 12.31 -4.25 -16.50
N TRP A 172 13.00 -3.35 -15.82
CA TRP A 172 13.75 -3.57 -14.58
C TRP A 172 12.98 -3.03 -13.39
N HIS A 173 11.69 -3.35 -13.31
CA HIS A 173 10.82 -2.93 -12.24
C HIS A 173 9.83 -4.04 -11.91
N SER A 174 9.68 -4.34 -10.61
CA SER A 174 8.65 -5.23 -10.08
C SER A 174 7.73 -4.41 -9.17
N PRO A 175 6.44 -4.21 -9.54
CA PRO A 175 5.51 -3.44 -8.73
C PRO A 175 4.99 -4.22 -7.51
N ALA A 176 5.29 -5.52 -7.42
CA ALA A 176 4.85 -6.35 -6.31
C ALA A 176 5.53 -5.94 -4.99
N VAL A 177 4.87 -6.23 -3.87
CA VAL A 177 5.42 -6.04 -2.51
C VAL A 177 6.29 -7.19 -2.05
N TYR A 178 6.27 -8.30 -2.77
CA TYR A 178 7.03 -9.51 -2.49
C TYR A 178 7.26 -10.28 -3.79
N GLY A 179 8.42 -10.92 -3.92
CA GLY A 179 8.69 -11.82 -5.03
C GLY A 179 10.15 -12.23 -5.18
N ASP A 180 10.37 -13.18 -6.09
CA ASP A 180 11.70 -13.59 -6.55
C ASP A 180 12.03 -12.89 -7.86
N VAL A 181 13.26 -12.37 -7.96
CA VAL A 181 13.73 -11.57 -9.10
C VAL A 181 15.08 -12.09 -9.57
N GLU A 182 15.18 -12.36 -10.88
CA GLU A 182 16.46 -12.45 -11.60
C GLU A 182 16.75 -11.08 -12.25
N PHE A 183 17.82 -10.42 -11.80
CA PHE A 183 18.23 -9.12 -12.32
C PHE A 183 19.62 -9.18 -12.95
N VAL A 184 19.72 -8.79 -14.23
CA VAL A 184 21.00 -8.62 -14.92
C VAL A 184 21.57 -7.24 -14.62
N TYR A 185 22.24 -7.08 -13.48
CA TYR A 185 22.72 -5.79 -12.97
C TYR A 185 23.87 -5.17 -13.79
N SER A 186 24.43 -5.89 -14.77
CA SER A 186 25.26 -5.27 -15.81
C SER A 186 24.45 -4.43 -16.82
N GLN A 187 23.12 -4.47 -16.76
CA GLN A 187 22.20 -3.68 -17.58
C GLN A 187 21.50 -2.62 -16.72
N ASN A 188 20.83 -1.66 -17.38
CA ASN A 188 20.11 -0.56 -16.71
C ASN A 188 20.92 0.24 -15.69
N SER A 189 22.24 0.34 -15.89
CA SER A 189 23.16 0.96 -14.93
C SER A 189 23.08 0.38 -13.51
N GLY A 190 22.73 -0.91 -13.38
CA GLY A 190 22.60 -1.56 -12.07
C GLY A 190 21.31 -1.23 -11.31
N LYS A 191 20.37 -0.51 -11.93
CA LYS A 191 19.14 -0.07 -11.26
C LYS A 191 17.98 -1.02 -11.48
N TYR A 192 17.25 -1.34 -10.41
CA TYR A 192 16.03 -2.13 -10.44
C TYR A 192 14.98 -1.54 -9.49
N GLY A 193 13.76 -1.30 -9.97
CA GLY A 193 12.67 -0.80 -9.14
C GLY A 193 11.90 -1.92 -8.43
N LEU A 194 11.59 -1.73 -7.16
CA LEU A 194 10.78 -2.64 -6.33
C LEU A 194 9.60 -1.87 -5.74
N GLY A 195 8.42 -2.50 -5.71
CA GLY A 195 7.20 -1.87 -5.21
C GLY A 195 6.72 -0.73 -6.11
N SER A 196 5.73 0.00 -5.63
CA SER A 196 5.12 1.10 -6.39
C SER A 196 4.74 2.28 -5.48
N GLY A 197 4.44 3.42 -6.09
CA GLY A 197 3.97 4.62 -5.41
C GLY A 197 4.87 5.07 -4.26
N SER A 198 4.27 5.27 -3.07
CA SER A 198 5.03 5.74 -1.90
C SER A 198 5.96 4.67 -1.32
N SER A 199 5.67 3.39 -1.58
CA SER A 199 6.41 2.21 -1.14
C SER A 199 7.41 1.73 -2.20
N GLN A 200 7.79 2.57 -3.16
CA GLN A 200 8.80 2.22 -4.15
C GLN A 200 10.22 2.31 -3.58
N PHE A 201 11.10 1.44 -4.07
CA PHE A 201 12.53 1.42 -3.81
C PHE A 201 13.29 1.23 -5.13
N THR A 202 14.34 2.01 -5.35
CA THR A 202 15.30 1.77 -6.43
C THR A 202 16.52 1.08 -5.85
N LEU A 203 16.68 -0.21 -6.17
CA LEU A 203 17.89 -0.96 -5.88
C LEU A 203 18.97 -0.56 -6.89
N ASP A 204 20.12 -0.05 -6.43
CA ASP A 204 21.26 0.32 -7.27
C ASP A 204 22.46 -0.56 -6.93
N VAL A 205 22.74 -1.51 -7.83
CA VAL A 205 23.68 -2.63 -7.63
C VAL A 205 24.85 -2.53 -8.58
N GLY A 206 26.06 -2.63 -8.05
CA GLY A 206 27.25 -2.76 -8.86
C GLY A 206 28.16 -3.90 -8.42
N ARG A 207 29.13 -4.22 -9.28
CA ARG A 207 30.10 -5.28 -9.00
C ARG A 207 31.13 -4.81 -7.96
N ARG A 208 31.31 -5.59 -6.89
CA ARG A 208 32.42 -5.38 -5.93
C ARG A 208 33.55 -6.39 -6.10
N GLY A 209 33.22 -7.69 -6.18
CA GLY A 209 34.21 -8.77 -6.19
C GLY A 209 33.69 -10.03 -6.87
N LEU A 210 34.28 -11.19 -6.56
CA LEU A 210 33.79 -12.48 -7.03
C LEU A 210 32.59 -12.90 -6.16
N GLY A 211 31.40 -13.00 -6.75
CA GLY A 211 30.18 -13.40 -6.03
C GLY A 211 29.61 -12.35 -5.07
N THR A 212 30.14 -11.12 -5.10
CA THR A 212 29.73 -10.02 -4.23
C THR A 212 29.39 -8.78 -5.03
N VAL A 213 28.33 -8.11 -4.60
CA VAL A 213 27.85 -6.84 -5.12
C VAL A 213 27.99 -5.76 -4.05
N TYR A 214 28.00 -4.51 -4.48
CA TYR A 214 27.72 -3.38 -3.60
C TYR A 214 26.32 -2.84 -3.92
N VAL A 215 25.64 -2.30 -2.90
CA VAL A 215 24.36 -1.60 -3.03
C VAL A 215 24.51 -0.18 -2.52
N LEU A 216 23.98 0.80 -3.27
CA LEU A 216 24.08 2.23 -2.99
C LEU A 216 22.78 2.80 -2.41
N ASN A 217 22.91 3.83 -1.55
CA ASN A 217 21.79 4.70 -1.18
C ASN A 217 21.66 5.96 -2.07
N ASP A 218 22.41 6.03 -3.17
CA ASP A 218 22.41 7.14 -4.13
C ASP A 218 21.05 7.41 -4.81
N PRO A 219 20.17 6.42 -5.07
CA PRO A 219 18.88 6.68 -5.68
C PRO A 219 18.03 7.67 -4.88
N GLY A 220 17.32 8.55 -5.59
CA GLY A 220 16.60 9.67 -4.98
C GLY A 220 15.44 9.27 -4.07
N ASP A 221 14.92 8.05 -4.20
CA ASP A 221 13.87 7.47 -3.34
C ASP A 221 14.44 6.72 -2.12
N ILE A 222 15.73 6.41 -2.09
CA ILE A 222 16.38 5.72 -0.97
C ILE A 222 16.92 6.74 0.04
N ALA A 223 16.68 6.47 1.33
CA ALA A 223 17.24 7.23 2.44
C ALA A 223 18.48 6.51 3.00
N ASN A 224 18.36 5.20 3.25
CA ASN A 224 19.41 4.42 3.89
C ASN A 224 19.48 2.99 3.35
N VAL A 225 20.66 2.40 3.51
CA VAL A 225 20.94 0.99 3.22
C VAL A 225 21.69 0.36 4.39
N ALA A 226 21.40 -0.92 4.68
CA ALA A 226 22.16 -1.74 5.62
C ALA A 226 22.30 -3.17 5.08
N VAL A 227 23.19 -3.96 5.68
CA VAL A 227 23.37 -5.37 5.35
C VAL A 227 23.28 -6.26 6.58
N ILE A 228 22.55 -7.35 6.44
CA ILE A 228 22.44 -8.44 7.40
C ILE A 228 23.18 -9.64 6.82
N ASN A 229 24.41 -9.83 7.29
CA ASN A 229 25.23 -10.94 6.83
C ASN A 229 24.67 -12.27 7.34
N ARG A 230 24.58 -13.27 6.44
CA ARG A 230 24.01 -14.60 6.73
C ARG A 230 22.60 -14.52 7.33
N ALA A 231 21.72 -13.73 6.72
CA ALA A 231 20.41 -13.40 7.27
C ALA A 231 19.55 -14.62 7.66
N ARG A 232 19.69 -15.75 6.94
CA ARG A 232 18.97 -17.00 7.26
C ARG A 232 19.42 -17.63 8.59
N GLU A 233 20.67 -17.42 8.99
CA GLU A 233 21.23 -17.94 10.25
C GLU A 233 20.94 -17.02 11.43
N ARG A 234 20.48 -15.79 11.17
CA ARG A 234 20.34 -14.71 12.15
C ARG A 234 18.96 -14.06 12.06
N THR A 235 17.93 -14.89 12.05
CA THR A 235 16.53 -14.45 11.84
C THR A 235 16.01 -13.57 12.96
N GLU A 236 16.61 -13.65 14.15
CA GLU A 236 16.32 -12.76 15.28
C GLU A 236 16.55 -11.28 14.95
N LEU A 237 17.47 -10.99 14.03
CA LEU A 237 17.79 -9.62 13.61
C LEU A 237 16.78 -9.03 12.63
N LEU A 238 15.83 -9.86 12.16
CA LEU A 238 14.76 -9.39 11.30
C LEU A 238 13.63 -8.74 12.10
N ALA A 239 13.57 -8.91 13.42
CA ALA A 239 12.50 -8.35 14.25
C ALA A 239 12.51 -6.81 14.27
N ASP A 240 13.68 -6.19 14.22
CA ASP A 240 13.85 -4.75 14.07
C ASP A 240 15.12 -4.43 13.28
N VAL A 241 14.97 -4.24 11.96
CA VAL A 241 16.12 -3.91 11.09
C VAL A 241 16.58 -2.46 11.21
N SER A 242 15.88 -1.62 11.98
CA SER A 242 16.26 -0.22 12.18
C SER A 242 17.45 -0.05 13.15
N GLU A 243 17.77 -1.09 13.92
CA GLU A 243 18.92 -1.10 14.84
C GLU A 243 20.29 -1.14 14.14
N PHE A 244 20.32 -1.46 12.84
CA PHE A 244 21.56 -1.53 12.06
C PHE A 244 22.15 -0.14 11.78
N ASP A 245 23.46 -0.07 11.58
CA ASP A 245 24.10 1.16 11.11
C ASP A 245 23.70 1.45 9.65
N LEU A 246 22.90 2.50 9.50
CA LEU A 246 22.30 2.98 8.25
C LEU A 246 23.03 4.21 7.67
N SER A 247 24.15 4.61 8.27
CA SER A 247 24.90 5.82 7.89
C SER A 247 25.76 5.66 6.64
N SER A 248 26.01 4.40 6.24
CA SER A 248 26.87 4.09 5.10
C SER A 248 26.18 4.38 3.77
N ARG A 249 26.91 5.03 2.85
CA ARG A 249 26.47 5.24 1.46
C ARG A 249 26.39 3.92 0.68
N ILE A 250 27.24 2.96 1.06
CA ILE A 250 27.45 1.71 0.32
C ILE A 250 27.49 0.55 1.30
N VAL A 251 26.83 -0.55 0.96
CA VAL A 251 26.97 -1.84 1.66
C VAL A 251 27.37 -2.93 0.67
N ASP A 252 28.19 -3.87 1.12
CA ASP A 252 28.62 -5.02 0.32
C ASP A 252 27.82 -6.25 0.75
N ALA A 253 27.32 -7.02 -0.22
CA ALA A 253 26.51 -8.20 0.04
C ALA A 253 26.78 -9.31 -0.98
N GLY A 254 26.76 -10.56 -0.52
CA GLY A 254 26.88 -11.76 -1.32
C GLY A 254 25.66 -12.69 -1.19
N ALA A 255 25.76 -13.87 -1.78
CA ALA A 255 24.73 -14.89 -1.61
C ALA A 255 24.61 -15.31 -0.12
N GLY A 256 23.38 -15.34 0.40
CA GLY A 256 23.07 -15.62 1.80
C GLY A 256 22.93 -14.38 2.68
N ASP A 257 23.33 -13.21 2.20
CA ASP A 257 23.15 -11.93 2.90
C ASP A 257 21.81 -11.28 2.51
N ALA A 258 21.27 -10.44 3.39
CA ALA A 258 20.12 -9.60 3.08
C ALA A 258 20.50 -8.12 3.11
N VAL A 259 20.04 -7.36 2.13
CA VAL A 259 20.16 -5.91 2.09
C VAL A 259 18.86 -5.30 2.60
N VAL A 260 18.96 -4.40 3.56
CA VAL A 260 17.86 -3.62 4.10
C VAL A 260 17.85 -2.28 3.40
N LEU A 261 16.68 -1.87 2.91
CA LEU A 261 16.45 -0.57 2.27
C LEU A 261 15.41 0.20 3.07
N HIS A 262 15.70 1.47 3.35
CA HIS A 262 14.74 2.42 3.91
C HIS A 262 14.52 3.55 2.91
N ASN A 263 13.28 3.76 2.48
CA ASN A 263 12.96 4.81 1.51
C ASN A 263 12.63 6.14 2.20
N ARG A 264 12.65 7.23 1.44
CA ARG A 264 12.38 8.59 1.96
C ARG A 264 10.95 8.82 2.43
N ASN A 265 10.03 7.91 2.09
CA ASN A 265 8.64 7.94 2.53
C ASN A 265 8.39 7.09 3.79
N GLY A 266 9.45 6.58 4.43
CA GLY A 266 9.40 5.85 5.70
C GLY A 266 9.08 4.36 5.58
N PHE A 267 9.16 3.78 4.39
CA PHE A 267 8.93 2.34 4.19
C PHE A 267 10.23 1.56 4.24
N TRP A 268 10.12 0.29 4.60
CA TRP A 268 11.22 -0.66 4.67
C TRP A 268 11.08 -1.76 3.63
N ALA A 269 12.20 -2.20 3.08
CA ALA A 269 12.28 -3.40 2.26
C ALA A 269 13.49 -4.26 2.64
N LEU A 270 13.32 -5.57 2.53
CA LEU A 270 14.38 -6.56 2.71
C LEU A 270 14.63 -7.26 1.37
N VAL A 271 15.88 -7.36 0.97
CA VAL A 271 16.33 -8.01 -0.27
C VAL A 271 17.33 -9.11 0.08
N TYR A 272 16.86 -10.36 0.14
CA TYR A 272 17.69 -11.53 0.41
C TYR A 272 18.33 -12.05 -0.88
N ILE A 273 19.66 -12.01 -0.96
CA ILE A 273 20.41 -12.42 -2.15
C ILE A 273 20.56 -13.93 -2.13
N THR A 274 20.04 -14.61 -3.15
CA THR A 274 20.16 -16.06 -3.28
C THR A 274 21.39 -16.46 -4.08
N LYS A 275 21.75 -15.69 -5.10
CA LYS A 275 22.86 -16.03 -6.00
C LYS A 275 23.39 -14.80 -6.72
N VAL A 276 24.72 -14.68 -6.80
CA VAL A 276 25.41 -13.70 -7.65
C VAL A 276 26.34 -14.47 -8.58
N HIS A 277 26.17 -14.29 -9.89
CA HIS A 277 26.94 -15.03 -10.88
C HIS A 277 27.11 -14.24 -12.18
N ALA A 278 27.97 -14.75 -13.06
CA ALA A 278 28.11 -14.23 -14.42
C ALA A 278 27.73 -15.33 -15.41
N ARG A 279 27.14 -14.96 -16.55
CA ARG A 279 26.87 -15.86 -17.68
C ARG A 279 27.29 -15.22 -18.99
N GLU A 280 27.68 -16.05 -19.95
CA GLU A 280 27.97 -15.60 -21.31
C GLU A 280 26.67 -15.58 -22.13
N ALA A 281 26.40 -14.44 -22.75
CA ALA A 281 25.31 -14.23 -23.69
C ALA A 281 25.85 -13.48 -24.91
N LEU A 282 25.05 -12.60 -25.54
CA LEU A 282 25.56 -11.65 -26.55
C LEU A 282 26.68 -10.75 -25.98
N ASN A 283 26.61 -10.45 -24.68
CA ASN A 283 27.66 -9.82 -23.89
C ASN A 283 27.79 -10.59 -22.57
N ARG A 284 28.90 -10.42 -21.86
CA ARG A 284 29.06 -10.94 -20.50
C ARG A 284 28.02 -10.29 -19.58
N GLU A 285 27.09 -11.10 -19.08
CA GLU A 285 26.04 -10.66 -18.17
C GLU A 285 26.45 -10.92 -16.72
N LEU A 286 26.24 -9.93 -15.86
CA LEU A 286 26.34 -10.07 -14.42
C LEU A 286 24.93 -10.13 -13.85
N VAL A 287 24.63 -11.18 -13.10
CA VAL A 287 23.27 -11.52 -12.66
C VAL A 287 23.22 -11.69 -11.15
N ILE A 288 22.22 -11.08 -10.55
CA ILE A 288 21.85 -11.23 -9.15
C ILE A 288 20.43 -11.81 -9.06
N ASN A 289 20.29 -12.89 -8.30
CA ASN A 289 18.99 -13.42 -7.92
C ASN A 289 18.73 -13.06 -6.48
N PHE A 290 17.52 -12.60 -6.20
CA PHE A 290 17.11 -12.24 -4.86
C PHE A 290 15.62 -12.44 -4.66
N ARG A 291 15.24 -12.63 -3.40
CA ARG A 291 13.86 -12.51 -2.94
C ARG A 291 13.72 -11.22 -2.17
N PHE A 292 12.66 -10.48 -2.41
CA PHE A 292 12.39 -9.25 -1.67
C PHE A 292 11.02 -9.26 -0.99
N GLN A 293 10.89 -8.44 0.06
CA GLN A 293 9.64 -8.13 0.74
C GLN A 293 9.65 -6.65 1.13
N ILE A 294 8.50 -5.98 1.01
CA ILE A 294 8.26 -4.59 1.39
C ILE A 294 7.25 -4.57 2.54
N GLN A 295 7.55 -3.82 3.60
CA GLN A 295 6.61 -3.58 4.70
C GLN A 295 5.74 -2.37 4.42
N LEU A 296 4.48 -2.63 4.04
CA LEU A 296 3.51 -1.59 3.73
C LEU A 296 3.03 -0.82 4.98
N ASP A 297 3.15 -1.42 6.17
CA ASP A 297 2.80 -0.80 7.45
C ASP A 297 3.92 0.10 8.01
N ARG A 298 5.02 0.27 7.24
CA ARG A 298 6.21 1.07 7.60
C ARG A 298 6.97 0.56 8.83
N THR A 299 6.70 -0.66 9.27
CA THR A 299 7.46 -1.27 10.35
C THR A 299 8.80 -1.79 9.84
N PRO A 300 9.86 -1.78 10.67
CA PRO A 300 11.14 -2.41 10.35
C PRO A 300 11.16 -3.91 10.66
N ASP A 301 10.00 -4.55 10.90
CA ASP A 301 9.91 -5.96 11.28
C ASP A 301 9.77 -6.84 10.03
N PHE A 302 10.69 -7.77 9.83
CA PHE A 302 10.72 -8.80 8.78
C PHE A 302 10.77 -10.22 9.35
N SER A 303 10.40 -10.42 10.62
CA SER A 303 10.35 -11.74 11.26
C SER A 303 9.50 -12.77 10.48
N GLY A 304 8.48 -12.30 9.76
CA GLY A 304 7.65 -13.11 8.87
C GLY A 304 8.26 -13.43 7.50
N PHE A 305 9.50 -13.00 7.21
CA PHE A 305 10.12 -13.19 5.89
C PHE A 305 10.33 -14.66 5.57
N LYS A 306 9.80 -15.09 4.41
CA LYS A 306 9.92 -16.46 3.93
C LYS A 306 11.14 -16.61 3.04
N PHE A 307 12.22 -17.10 3.62
CA PHE A 307 13.42 -17.45 2.87
C PHE A 307 13.09 -18.47 1.76
N PRO A 308 13.67 -18.32 0.56
CA PRO A 308 13.51 -19.31 -0.50
C PRO A 308 14.10 -20.65 -0.06
N ASP A 309 13.55 -21.76 -0.51
CA ASP A 309 14.14 -23.07 -0.23
C ASP A 309 15.60 -23.07 -0.71
N ALA A 310 16.49 -23.70 0.06
CA ALA A 310 17.84 -23.91 -0.44
C ALA A 310 17.71 -24.78 -1.68
N ASP A 311 18.12 -24.29 -2.85
CA ASP A 311 18.23 -25.12 -4.03
C ASP A 311 19.01 -26.38 -3.63
N VAL A 312 18.33 -27.53 -3.65
CA VAL A 312 18.96 -28.85 -3.54
C VAL A 312 19.75 -29.05 -4.82
N THR A 313 20.91 -28.40 -4.91
CA THR A 313 21.88 -28.59 -5.99
C THR A 313 23.25 -28.79 -5.36
N GLY A 314 23.51 -30.06 -5.07
CA GLY A 314 24.87 -30.60 -5.06
C GLY A 314 25.39 -30.82 -6.48
#